data_AF-A0A8J3Q5X5-F1
#
_entry.id   AF-A0A8J3Q5X5-F1
#
_cell.length_a   1.000
_cell.length_b   1.000
_cell.length_c   1.000
_cell.angle_alpha   90.00
_cell.angle_beta   90.00
_cell.angle_gamma   90.00
#
_symmetry.space_group_name_H-M   'P 1'
#
loop_
_entity.id
_entity.type
_entity.pdbx_description
1 polymer ?
#
loop_
_entity_poly.entity_id
_entity_poly.type
_entity_poly.pdbx_seq_one_letter_code
_entity_poly.pdbx_strand_id
1 'polypeptide(L)'
;MSVLGADIEQLEGLAVACDATGTHCLDMAANVSRHTDAAIGDLVSRLATLVSMVTGETEAMSTKVRDMSTQAVDASWTGTNRETFLGAASNFQTAMQTAQSDTDGYYDQIKAYIDVDFRTKVEEFVTTLTSSMQSAQGSCSSMTTAVRSQASAVDSTMNTGLSVG
;
A
#
# COMPACT_ATOMS: atom_id res chain seq x y z
N MET A 1 49.75 23.38 21.90
CA MET A 1 49.37 23.71 20.52
C MET A 1 47.86 23.75 20.47
N SER A 2 47.29 24.95 20.38
CA SER A 2 45.84 25.16 20.38
C SER A 2 45.28 24.64 19.05
N VAL A 3 44.42 23.63 19.10
CA VAL A 3 43.62 23.18 17.95
C VAL A 3 42.51 24.21 17.75
N LEU A 4 42.88 25.41 17.26
CA LEU A 4 41.98 26.48 16.87
C LEU A 4 41.81 26.40 15.36
N GLY A 5 40.87 25.58 14.92
CA GLY A 5 40.47 25.48 13.52
C GLY A 5 39.64 24.23 13.33
N ALA A 6 38.32 24.38 13.17
CA ALA A 6 37.54 23.32 12.56
C ALA A 6 38.10 23.11 11.14
N ASP A 7 38.36 21.88 10.76
CA ASP A 7 38.88 21.54 9.43
C ASP A 7 37.81 21.90 8.38
N ILE A 8 38.15 22.84 7.48
CA ILE A 8 37.21 23.36 6.46
C ILE A 8 36.71 22.21 5.58
N GLU A 9 37.56 21.24 5.24
CA GLU A 9 37.16 20.07 4.44
C GLU A 9 36.13 19.21 5.18
N GLN A 10 36.25 19.07 6.50
CA GLN A 10 35.28 18.33 7.32
C GLN A 10 33.94 19.07 7.42
N LEU A 11 33.96 20.40 7.49
CA LEU A 11 32.74 21.21 7.46
C LEU A 11 32.04 21.13 6.10
N GLU A 12 32.78 21.20 5.00
CA GLU A 12 32.22 21.01 3.66
C GLU A 12 31.62 19.60 3.48
N GLY A 13 32.32 18.56 3.93
CA GLY A 13 31.81 17.19 3.93
C GLY A 13 30.54 17.03 4.76
N LEU A 14 30.46 17.69 5.92
CA LEU A 14 29.26 17.69 6.75
C LEU A 14 28.08 18.41 6.07
N ALA A 15 28.32 19.54 5.40
CA ALA A 15 27.29 20.25 4.65
C ALA A 15 26.73 19.40 3.49
N VAL A 16 27.59 18.69 2.77
CA VAL A 16 27.18 17.74 1.71
C VAL A 16 26.35 16.59 2.30
N ALA A 17 26.74 16.05 3.46
CA ALA A 17 25.98 14.99 4.13
C ALA A 17 24.58 15.48 4.58
N CYS A 18 24.47 16.72 5.07
CA CYS A 18 23.18 17.33 5.40
C CYS A 18 22.27 17.48 4.16
N ASP A 19 22.80 17.99 3.04
CA ASP A 19 22.04 18.14 1.80
C ASP A 19 21.57 16.79 1.23
N ALA A 20 22.44 15.78 1.25
CA ALA A 20 22.09 14.41 0.84
C ALA A 20 20.99 13.81 1.72
N THR A 21 21.09 14.00 3.04
CA THR A 21 20.07 13.54 4.01
C THR A 21 18.72 14.23 3.76
N GLY A 22 18.72 15.54 3.50
CA GLY A 22 17.50 16.27 3.16
C GLY A 22 16.83 15.76 1.89
N THR A 23 17.61 15.38 0.87
CA THR A 23 17.11 14.76 -0.36
C THR A 23 16.48 13.40 -0.07
N HIS A 24 17.14 12.56 0.75
CA HIS A 24 16.61 11.27 1.17
C HIS A 24 15.27 11.37 1.91
N CYS A 25 15.03 12.43 2.69
CA CYS A 25 13.72 12.66 3.32
C CYS A 25 12.59 12.81 2.27
N LEU A 26 12.84 13.56 1.20
CA LEU A 26 11.86 13.76 0.13
C LEU A 26 11.63 12.47 -0.68
N ASP A 27 12.71 11.74 -0.98
CA ASP A 27 12.62 10.45 -1.67
C ASP A 27 11.85 9.41 -0.85
N MET A 28 12.03 9.41 0.46
CA MET A 28 11.30 8.52 1.37
C MET A 28 9.80 8.82 1.32
N ALA A 29 9.40 10.10 1.42
CA ALA A 29 8.00 10.50 1.34
C ALA A 29 7.35 10.08 0.01
N ALA A 30 8.04 10.34 -1.11
CA ALA A 30 7.56 9.98 -2.44
C ALA A 30 7.46 8.45 -2.62
N ASN A 31 8.44 7.70 -2.14
CA ASN A 31 8.43 6.24 -2.22
C ASN A 31 7.31 5.62 -1.40
N VAL A 32 7.08 6.09 -0.17
CA VAL A 32 6.00 5.57 0.67
C VAL A 32 4.65 5.82 -0.01
N SER A 33 4.38 7.04 -0.49
CA SER A 33 3.13 7.34 -1.22
C SER A 33 2.90 6.37 -2.38
N ARG A 34 3.90 6.20 -3.26
CA ARG A 34 3.82 5.30 -4.42
C ARG A 34 3.59 3.84 -4.03
N HIS A 35 4.30 3.35 -3.00
CA HIS A 35 4.16 1.96 -2.55
C HIS A 35 2.81 1.69 -1.89
N THR A 36 2.26 2.67 -1.18
CA THR A 36 0.94 2.51 -0.56
C THR A 36 -0.18 2.47 -1.60
N ASP A 37 -0.14 3.33 -2.61
CA ASP A 37 -1.11 3.29 -3.72
C ASP A 37 -1.07 1.96 -4.47
N ALA A 38 0.13 1.45 -4.74
CA ALA A 38 0.31 0.14 -5.38
C ALA A 38 -0.26 -1.01 -4.52
N ALA A 39 -0.03 -0.98 -3.21
CA ALA A 39 -0.54 -2.00 -2.30
C ALA A 39 -2.08 -2.02 -2.23
N ILE A 40 -2.73 -0.85 -2.25
CA ILE A 40 -4.20 -0.75 -2.33
C ILE A 40 -4.70 -1.35 -3.65
N GLY A 41 -4.08 -0.98 -4.78
CA GLY A 41 -4.45 -1.51 -6.09
C GLY A 41 -4.34 -3.04 -6.16
N ASP A 42 -3.25 -3.60 -5.65
CA ASP A 42 -3.01 -5.05 -5.59
C ASP A 42 -4.06 -5.77 -4.74
N LEU A 43 -4.43 -5.20 -3.59
CA LEU A 43 -5.46 -5.78 -2.71
C LEU A 43 -6.82 -5.83 -3.43
N VAL A 44 -7.25 -4.73 -4.04
CA VAL A 44 -8.52 -4.66 -4.78
C VAL A 44 -8.55 -5.65 -5.93
N SER A 45 -7.44 -5.77 -6.67
CA SER A 45 -7.30 -6.70 -7.80
C SER A 45 -7.39 -8.17 -7.36
N ARG A 46 -6.71 -8.54 -6.27
CA ARG A 46 -6.76 -9.89 -5.70
C ARG A 46 -8.15 -10.27 -5.22
N LEU A 47 -8.87 -9.33 -4.59
CA LEU A 47 -10.25 -9.54 -4.17
C LEU A 47 -11.19 -9.77 -5.36
N ALA A 48 -11.07 -8.96 -6.41
CA ALA A 48 -11.87 -9.14 -7.63
C ALA A 48 -11.61 -10.51 -8.29
N THR A 49 -10.35 -10.97 -8.28
CA THR A 49 -9.97 -12.30 -8.78
C THR A 49 -10.64 -13.40 -7.95
N LEU A 50 -10.62 -13.29 -6.62
CA LEU A 50 -11.24 -14.28 -5.73
C LEU A 50 -12.75 -14.40 -5.99
N VAL A 51 -13.45 -13.27 -6.13
CA VAL A 51 -14.90 -13.27 -6.45
C VAL A 51 -15.16 -13.97 -7.76
N SER A 52 -14.42 -13.60 -8.82
CA SER A 52 -14.57 -14.23 -10.13
C SER A 52 -14.34 -15.75 -10.08
N MET A 53 -13.41 -16.23 -9.26
CA MET A 53 -13.19 -17.66 -9.06
C MET A 53 -14.38 -18.33 -8.37
N VAL A 54 -14.88 -17.75 -7.27
CA VAL A 54 -16.03 -18.31 -6.54
C VAL A 54 -17.26 -18.35 -7.43
N THR A 55 -17.56 -17.28 -8.16
CA THR A 55 -18.67 -17.23 -9.12
C THR A 55 -18.54 -18.32 -10.19
N GLY A 56 -17.35 -18.49 -10.76
CA GLY A 56 -17.13 -19.54 -11.77
C GLY A 56 -17.35 -20.96 -11.21
N GLU A 57 -16.90 -21.23 -10.00
CA GLU A 57 -17.08 -22.53 -9.34
C GLU A 57 -18.55 -22.80 -8.96
N THR A 58 -19.27 -21.82 -8.42
CA THR A 58 -20.70 -21.97 -8.09
C THR A 58 -21.56 -22.18 -9.34
N GLU A 59 -21.25 -21.51 -10.45
CA GLU A 59 -21.89 -21.72 -11.74
C GLU A 59 -21.61 -23.11 -12.32
N ALA A 60 -20.35 -23.56 -12.27
CA ALA A 60 -19.96 -24.89 -12.74
C ALA A 60 -20.66 -26.00 -11.93
N MET A 61 -20.72 -25.86 -10.61
CA MET A 61 -21.43 -26.79 -9.73
C MET A 61 -22.94 -26.79 -9.99
N SER A 62 -23.55 -25.61 -10.14
CA SER A 62 -24.98 -25.46 -10.45
C SER A 62 -25.35 -26.11 -11.78
N THR A 63 -24.48 -25.98 -12.78
CA THR A 63 -24.64 -26.62 -14.09
C THR A 63 -24.61 -28.14 -13.97
N LYS A 64 -23.61 -28.70 -13.26
CA LYS A 64 -23.53 -30.15 -13.02
C LYS A 64 -24.80 -30.71 -12.34
N VAL A 65 -25.31 -30.03 -11.32
CA VAL A 65 -26.54 -30.48 -10.63
C VAL A 65 -27.79 -30.35 -11.51
N ARG A 66 -27.85 -29.34 -12.37
CA ARG A 66 -28.92 -29.24 -13.38
C ARG A 66 -28.87 -30.39 -14.37
N ASP A 67 -27.69 -30.74 -14.87
CA ASP A 67 -27.50 -31.85 -15.80
C ASP A 67 -27.86 -33.21 -15.15
N MET A 68 -27.44 -33.43 -13.90
CA MET A 68 -27.84 -34.61 -13.13
C MET A 68 -29.36 -34.67 -12.94
N SER A 69 -30.01 -33.52 -12.75
CA SER A 69 -31.47 -33.43 -12.63
C SER A 69 -32.18 -33.79 -13.93
N THR A 70 -31.68 -33.32 -15.07
CA THR A 70 -32.20 -33.69 -16.40
C THR A 70 -32.03 -35.19 -16.67
N GLN A 71 -30.85 -35.75 -16.40
CA GLN A 71 -30.60 -37.19 -16.57
C GLN A 71 -31.53 -38.05 -15.70
N ALA A 72 -31.80 -37.61 -14.46
CA ALA A 72 -32.74 -38.28 -13.57
C ALA A 72 -34.19 -38.25 -14.09
N VAL A 73 -34.58 -37.20 -14.84
CA VAL A 73 -35.88 -37.13 -15.51
C VAL A 73 -35.92 -38.10 -16.70
N ASP A 74 -34.85 -38.17 -17.50
CA ASP A 74 -34.77 -39.01 -18.69
C ASP A 74 -34.69 -40.52 -18.37
N ALA A 75 -34.17 -40.87 -17.19
CA ALA A 75 -34.01 -42.25 -16.75
C ALA A 75 -35.33 -43.01 -16.47
N SER A 76 -36.50 -42.41 -16.71
CA SER A 76 -37.81 -42.99 -16.37
C SER A 76 -37.94 -43.43 -14.90
N TRP A 77 -37.12 -42.81 -14.03
CA TRP A 77 -37.11 -43.05 -12.60
C TRP A 77 -38.41 -42.52 -11.97
N THR A 78 -39.00 -43.25 -11.04
CA THR A 78 -40.25 -42.86 -10.37
C THR A 78 -40.21 -43.19 -8.87
N GLY A 79 -41.18 -42.68 -8.11
CA GLY A 79 -41.33 -42.94 -6.67
C GLY A 79 -40.55 -41.98 -5.76
N THR A 80 -40.68 -42.20 -4.44
CA THR A 80 -40.19 -41.30 -3.39
C THR A 80 -38.70 -40.97 -3.49
N ASN A 81 -37.85 -41.91 -3.90
CA ASN A 81 -36.42 -41.64 -4.02
C ASN A 81 -36.10 -40.60 -5.10
N ARG A 82 -36.90 -40.53 -6.18
CA ARG A 82 -36.78 -39.48 -7.20
C ARG A 82 -37.17 -38.12 -6.65
N GLU A 83 -38.27 -38.06 -5.91
CA GLU A 83 -38.74 -36.82 -5.28
C GLU A 83 -37.69 -36.28 -4.31
N THR A 84 -37.10 -37.14 -3.49
CA THR A 84 -35.99 -36.78 -2.60
C THR A 84 -34.80 -36.23 -3.36
N PHE A 85 -34.40 -36.86 -4.48
CA PHE A 85 -33.30 -36.39 -5.30
C PHE A 85 -33.58 -35.02 -5.94
N LEU A 86 -34.75 -34.85 -6.56
CA LEU A 86 -35.13 -33.56 -7.17
C LEU A 86 -35.24 -32.45 -6.12
N GLY A 87 -35.76 -32.76 -4.93
CA GLY A 87 -35.77 -31.84 -3.80
C GLY A 87 -34.36 -31.46 -3.34
N ALA A 88 -33.44 -32.42 -3.22
CA ALA A 88 -32.05 -32.16 -2.88
C ALA A 88 -31.33 -31.34 -3.96
N ALA A 89 -31.59 -31.61 -5.24
CA ALA A 89 -31.04 -30.83 -6.35
C ALA A 89 -31.54 -29.38 -6.34
N SER A 90 -32.82 -29.15 -6.05
CA SER A 90 -33.36 -27.80 -5.87
C SER A 90 -32.72 -27.08 -4.68
N ASN A 91 -32.58 -27.76 -3.54
CA ASN A 91 -31.92 -27.19 -2.35
C ASN A 91 -30.46 -26.82 -2.64
N PHE A 92 -29.74 -27.66 -3.40
CA PHE A 92 -28.39 -27.36 -3.83
C PHE A 92 -28.32 -26.10 -4.70
N GLN A 93 -29.22 -25.94 -5.67
CA GLN A 93 -29.27 -24.73 -6.51
C GLN A 93 -29.51 -23.48 -5.68
N THR A 94 -30.44 -23.53 -4.72
CA THR A 94 -30.68 -22.43 -3.78
C THR A 94 -29.42 -22.11 -2.97
N ALA A 95 -28.75 -23.13 -2.44
CA ALA A 95 -27.52 -22.95 -1.65
C ALA A 95 -26.39 -22.30 -2.47
N MET A 96 -26.23 -22.67 -3.75
CA MET A 96 -25.25 -22.05 -4.64
C MET A 96 -25.58 -20.58 -4.93
N GLN A 97 -26.87 -20.27 -5.16
CA GLN A 97 -27.33 -18.88 -5.35
C GLN A 97 -27.08 -18.02 -4.11
N THR A 98 -27.38 -18.55 -2.92
CA THR A 98 -27.07 -17.88 -1.65
C THR A 98 -25.58 -17.68 -1.48
N ALA A 99 -24.76 -18.70 -1.72
CA ALA A 99 -23.30 -18.58 -1.61
C ALA A 99 -22.72 -17.52 -2.55
N GLN A 100 -23.23 -17.42 -3.78
CA GLN A 100 -22.85 -16.38 -4.73
C GLN A 100 -23.27 -14.99 -4.23
N SER A 101 -24.54 -14.83 -3.84
CA SER A 101 -25.06 -13.56 -3.31
C SER A 101 -24.31 -13.08 -2.07
N ASP A 102 -23.97 -13.99 -1.15
CA ASP A 102 -23.20 -13.67 0.05
C ASP A 102 -21.77 -13.27 -0.31
N THR A 103 -21.15 -13.97 -1.27
CA THR A 103 -19.80 -13.64 -1.75
C THR A 103 -19.75 -12.25 -2.37
N ASP A 104 -20.69 -11.94 -3.25
CA ASP A 104 -20.82 -10.62 -3.88
C ASP A 104 -21.07 -9.54 -2.83
N GLY A 105 -21.96 -9.81 -1.86
CA GLY A 105 -22.26 -8.90 -0.75
C GLY A 105 -21.06 -8.62 0.15
N TYR A 106 -20.25 -9.64 0.49
CA TYR A 106 -19.02 -9.45 1.24
C TYR A 106 -17.96 -8.71 0.43
N TYR A 107 -17.85 -8.98 -0.86
CA TYR A 107 -16.93 -8.25 -1.74
C TYR A 107 -17.26 -6.76 -1.78
N ASP A 108 -18.53 -6.40 -1.96
CA ASP A 108 -18.96 -5.00 -1.99
C ASP A 108 -18.68 -4.30 -0.65
N GLN A 109 -18.90 -4.98 0.47
CA GLN A 109 -18.56 -4.46 1.80
C GLN A 109 -17.06 -4.23 1.97
N ILE A 110 -16.22 -5.20 1.56
CA ILE A 110 -14.76 -5.07 1.65
C ILE A 110 -14.28 -3.93 0.74
N LYS A 111 -14.81 -3.84 -0.47
CA LYS A 111 -14.48 -2.77 -1.41
C LYS A 111 -14.85 -1.40 -0.85
N ALA A 112 -16.06 -1.25 -0.31
CA ALA A 112 -16.49 -0.02 0.33
C ALA A 112 -15.60 0.36 1.51
N TYR A 113 -15.22 -0.61 2.35
CA TYR A 113 -14.29 -0.38 3.45
C TYR A 113 -12.90 0.07 2.96
N ILE A 114 -12.38 -0.54 1.89
CA ILE A 114 -11.10 -0.15 1.29
C ILE A 114 -11.17 1.28 0.75
N ASP A 115 -12.22 1.59 -0.01
CA ASP A 115 -12.37 2.88 -0.69
C ASP A 115 -12.61 4.03 0.28
N VAL A 116 -13.29 3.80 1.40
CA VAL A 116 -13.63 4.82 2.39
C VAL A 116 -12.61 4.85 3.52
N ASP A 117 -12.60 3.83 4.38
CA ASP A 117 -11.89 3.90 5.65
C ASP A 117 -10.39 3.65 5.49
N PHE A 118 -10.03 2.61 4.74
CA PHE A 118 -8.62 2.22 4.59
C PHE A 118 -7.83 3.26 3.80
N ARG A 119 -8.37 3.71 2.67
CA ARG A 119 -7.76 4.77 1.84
C ARG A 119 -7.60 6.06 2.63
N THR A 120 -8.62 6.48 3.39
CA THR A 120 -8.53 7.68 4.24
C THR A 120 -7.39 7.56 5.27
N LYS A 121 -7.28 6.43 5.97
CA LYS A 121 -6.21 6.22 6.96
C LYS A 121 -4.82 6.19 6.34
N VAL A 122 -4.71 5.62 5.15
CA VAL A 122 -3.50 5.66 4.32
C VAL A 122 -3.12 7.09 3.96
N GLU A 123 -4.08 7.89 3.49
CA GLU A 123 -3.85 9.28 3.08
C GLU A 123 -3.43 10.15 4.28
N GLU A 124 -4.06 9.96 5.44
CA GLU A 124 -3.64 10.59 6.71
C GLU A 124 -2.19 10.25 7.06
N PHE A 125 -1.81 8.97 6.95
CA PHE A 125 -0.45 8.51 7.20
C PHE A 125 0.55 9.14 6.21
N VAL A 126 0.28 9.08 4.90
CA VAL A 126 1.14 9.65 3.86
C VAL A 126 1.30 11.16 4.04
N THR A 127 0.21 11.87 4.37
CA THR A 127 0.24 13.31 4.65
C THR A 127 1.10 13.64 5.86
N THR A 128 0.93 12.88 6.95
CA THR A 128 1.68 13.07 8.20
C THR A 128 3.17 12.80 8.00
N LEU A 129 3.49 11.70 7.31
CA LEU A 129 4.88 11.35 6.98
C LEU A 129 5.52 12.40 6.09
N THR A 130 4.82 12.82 5.03
CA THR A 130 5.32 13.85 4.10
C THR A 130 5.63 15.15 4.84
N SER A 131 4.72 15.62 5.69
CA SER A 131 4.92 16.83 6.51
C SER A 131 6.12 16.69 7.46
N SER A 132 6.29 15.51 8.07
CA SER A 132 7.43 15.21 8.94
C SER A 132 8.75 15.21 8.18
N MET A 133 8.77 14.62 6.97
CA MET A 133 9.96 14.58 6.11
C MET A 133 10.31 15.96 5.54
N GLN A 134 9.33 16.80 5.21
CA GLN A 134 9.55 18.19 4.81
C GLN A 134 10.16 19.00 5.97
N SER A 135 9.68 18.80 7.20
CA SER A 135 10.25 19.44 8.39
C SER A 135 11.68 18.99 8.65
N ALA A 136 11.98 17.69 8.47
CA ALA A 136 13.34 17.15 8.56
C ALA A 136 14.26 17.72 7.47
N GLN A 137 13.78 17.86 6.22
CA GLN A 137 14.51 18.49 5.12
C GLN A 137 14.81 19.97 5.38
N GLY A 138 13.85 20.71 5.94
CA GLY A 138 14.06 22.11 6.36
C GLY A 138 15.11 22.22 7.47
N SER A 139 15.14 21.25 8.39
CA SER A 139 16.17 21.16 9.43
C SER A 139 17.55 20.86 8.81
N CYS A 140 17.63 19.94 7.84
CA CYS A 140 18.86 19.69 7.08
C CYS A 140 19.37 20.94 6.36
N SER A 141 18.48 21.70 5.71
CA SER A 141 18.83 22.95 5.04
C SER A 141 19.37 24.01 6.02
N SER A 142 18.80 24.07 7.23
CA SER A 142 19.27 24.96 8.30
C SER A 142 20.65 24.54 8.81
N MET A 143 20.88 23.23 8.99
CA MET A 143 22.20 22.69 9.37
C MET A 143 23.25 22.98 8.29
N THR A 144 22.95 22.73 7.01
CA THR A 144 23.84 23.06 5.89
C THR A 144 24.24 24.53 5.92
N THR A 145 23.25 25.42 6.11
CA THR A 145 23.50 26.87 6.16
C THR A 145 24.42 27.24 7.34
N ALA A 146 24.16 26.68 8.53
CA ALA A 146 24.99 26.92 9.71
C ALA A 146 26.44 26.42 9.51
N VAL A 147 26.61 25.22 8.95
CA VAL A 147 27.92 24.63 8.68
C VAL A 147 28.70 25.43 7.64
N ARG A 148 28.05 25.85 6.54
CA ARG A 148 28.68 26.72 5.53
C ARG A 148 29.05 28.09 6.07
N SER A 149 28.20 28.67 6.92
CA SER A 149 28.51 29.93 7.61
C SER A 149 29.72 29.78 8.54
N GLN A 150 29.82 28.66 9.25
CA GLN A 150 30.97 28.37 10.11
C GLN A 150 32.26 28.17 9.30
N ALA A 151 32.21 27.44 8.19
CA ALA A 151 33.35 27.24 7.30
C ALA A 151 33.89 28.59 6.77
N SER A 152 32.99 29.46 6.32
CA SER A 152 33.33 30.81 5.85
C SER A 152 33.98 31.68 6.95
N ALA A 153 33.50 31.57 8.19
CA ALA A 153 34.07 32.30 9.33
C ALA A 153 35.46 31.79 9.71
N VAL A 154 35.69 30.47 9.64
CA VAL A 154 37.01 29.86 9.87
C VAL A 154 38.00 30.30 8.80
N ASP A 155 37.63 30.20 7.52
CA ASP A 155 38.48 30.63 6.39
C ASP A 155 38.88 32.11 6.50
N SER A 156 37.90 32.98 6.78
CA SER A 156 38.15 34.42 6.99
C SER A 156 39.11 34.68 8.15
N THR A 157 38.97 33.97 9.28
CA THR A 157 39.86 34.11 10.44
C THR A 157 41.27 33.60 10.15
N MET A 158 41.40 32.49 9.43
CA MET A 158 42.70 31.94 9.02
C MET A 158 43.43 32.90 8.07
N ASN A 159 42.72 33.45 7.08
CA ASN A 159 43.30 34.37 6.10
C ASN A 159 43.64 35.75 6.69
N THR A 160 42.83 36.27 7.61
CA THR A 160 43.14 37.53 8.32
C THR A 160 44.27 37.34 9.34
N GLY A 161 44.29 36.22 10.08
CA GLY A 161 45.37 35.89 11.01
C GLY A 161 46.74 35.71 10.37
N LEU A 162 46.79 35.23 9.12
CA LEU A 162 48.02 35.13 8.31
C LEU A 162 48.50 36.48 7.75
N SER A 163 47.62 37.49 7.63
CA SER A 163 47.96 38.81 7.08
C SER A 163 48.50 39.82 8.12
N VAL A 164 48.41 39.50 9.42
CA VAL A 164 48.83 40.36 10.54
C VAL A 164 50.09 39.81 11.25
N GLY A 165 50.69 38.74 10.73
CA GLY A 165 51.99 38.20 11.16
C GLY A 165 53.13 38.66 10.25
#